data_AF-A0A385FV53-F1
#
_entry.id   AF-A0A385FV53-F1
#
_cell.length_a   1.000
_cell.length_b   1.000
_cell.length_c   1.000
_cell.angle_alpha   90.00
_cell.angle_beta   90.00
_cell.angle_gamma   90.00
#
_symmetry.space_group_name_H-M   'P 1'
#
loop_
_entity.id
_entity.type
_entity.pdbx_description
1 polymer ?
#
loop_
_entity_poly.entity_id
_entity_poly.type
_entity_poly.pdbx_seq_one_letter_code
_entity_poly.pdbx_strand_id
1 'polypeptide(L)' 'MGALLGLLAQSTGSRLGGPRYYQGQLVRLPVLGDGSEPDATLPRRLLHRLLLIGWGWLGLSLILTLMALTHG' A
#
# COMPACT_ATOMS: atom_id res chain seq x y z
N MET A 1 -15.41 2.43 -5.15
CA MET A 1 -14.66 1.45 -4.32
C MET A 1 -13.75 0.52 -5.12
N GLY A 2 -14.12 0.02 -6.31
CA GLY A 2 -13.23 -0.85 -7.12
C GLY A 2 -11.95 -0.20 -7.67
N ALA A 3 -11.99 1.09 -8.01
CA ALA A 3 -10.82 1.79 -8.57
C ALA A 3 -9.66 1.95 -7.57
N LEU A 4 -9.95 2.19 -6.29
CA LEU A 4 -8.93 2.28 -5.25
C LEU A 4 -8.25 0.93 -4.99
N LEU A 5 -9.01 -0.16 -5.04
CA LEU A 5 -8.48 -1.52 -4.96
C LEU A 5 -7.62 -1.85 -6.18
N GLY A 6 -8.01 -1.37 -7.37
CA GLY A 6 -7.21 -1.49 -8.59
C GLY A 6 -5.89 -0.73 -8.52
N LEU A 7 -5.90 0.51 -8.05
CA LEU A 7 -4.69 1.31 -7.81
C LEU A 7 -3.80 0.69 -6.73
N LEU A 8 -4.38 0.07 -5.71
CA LEU A 8 -3.65 -0.63 -4.68
C LEU A 8 -3.00 -1.91 -5.24
N ALA A 9 -3.73 -2.72 -6.01
CA ALA A 9 -3.16 -3.86 -6.76
C ALA A 9 -2.01 -3.42 -7.67
N GLN A 10 -2.18 -2.32 -8.40
CA GLN A 10 -1.16 -1.81 -9.32
C GLN A 10 0.09 -1.29 -8.59
N SER A 11 -0.09 -0.49 -7.54
CA SER A 11 1.03 0.07 -6.76
C SER A 11 1.78 -0.97 -5.93
N THR A 12 1.12 -2.09 -5.61
CA THR A 12 1.71 -3.23 -4.91
C THR A 12 2.24 -4.30 -5.86
N GLY A 13 1.95 -4.22 -7.16
CA GLY A 13 2.31 -5.27 -8.12
C GLY A 13 1.62 -6.61 -7.82
N SER A 14 0.49 -6.57 -7.13
CA SER A 14 -0.21 -7.75 -6.62
C SER A 14 -1.51 -7.97 -7.38
N ARG A 15 -1.76 -9.23 -7.75
CA ARG A 15 -3.08 -9.64 -8.23
C ARG A 15 -4.04 -9.80 -7.05
N LEU A 16 -5.04 -8.93 -6.97
CA LEU A 16 -6.13 -9.02 -6.00
C LEU A 16 -7.30 -9.79 -6.63
N GLY A 17 -7.91 -10.71 -5.87
CA GLY A 17 -9.02 -11.54 -6.34
C GLY A 17 -8.59 -12.85 -7.00
N GLY A 18 -9.33 -13.29 -8.01
CA GLY A 18 -9.15 -14.59 -8.66
C GLY A 18 -9.94 -15.73 -7.99
N PRO A 19 -9.87 -16.96 -8.56
CA PRO A 19 -10.53 -18.12 -8.00
C PRO A 19 -9.83 -18.55 -6.70
N ARG A 20 -10.52 -18.42 -5.57
CA ARG A 20 -10.03 -18.89 -4.27
C ARG A 20 -11.04 -19.84 -3.64
N TYR A 21 -10.53 -20.94 -3.09
CA TYR A 21 -11.35 -21.86 -2.32
C TYR A 21 -11.51 -21.35 -0.89
N TYR A 22 -12.76 -21.13 -0.49
CA TYR A 22 -13.14 -20.86 0.89
C TYR A 22 -14.11 -21.94 1.34
N GLN A 23 -13.74 -22.71 2.37
CA GLN A 23 -14.59 -23.76 2.96
C GLN A 23 -15.16 -24.76 1.93
N GLY A 24 -14.36 -25.16 0.94
CA GLY A 24 -14.78 -26.09 -0.12
C GLY A 24 -15.59 -25.46 -1.25
N GLN A 25 -15.90 -24.16 -1.18
CA GLN A 25 -16.59 -23.43 -2.24
C GLN A 25 -15.60 -22.56 -3.02
N LEU A 26 -15.62 -22.69 -4.35
CA LEU A 26 -14.79 -21.88 -5.25
C LEU A 26 -15.44 -20.51 -5.44
N VAL A 27 -14.86 -19.47 -4.83
CA VAL A 27 -15.32 -18.09 -5.00
C VAL A 27 -14.45 -17.41 -6.06
N ARG A 28 -15.09 -16.94 -7.15
CA ARG A 28 -14.41 -16.16 -8.19
C ARG A 28 -14.59 -14.67 -7.90
N LEU A 29 -13.54 -14.07 -7.34
CA LEU A 29 -13.47 -12.63 -7.16
C LEU A 29 -12.99 -11.98 -8.46
N PRO A 30 -13.51 -10.79 -8.83
CA PRO A 30 -12.97 -10.04 -9.97
C PRO A 30 -11.48 -9.85 -9.77
N VAL A 31 -10.71 -10.17 -10.81
CA VAL A 31 -9.26 -10.02 -10.79
C VAL A 31 -8.95 -8.54 -10.97
N LEU A 32 -8.34 -7.93 -9.96
CA LEU A 32 -7.82 -6.57 -10.04
C LEU A 32 -6.28 -6.63 -10.05
N GLY A 33 -5.69 -6.05 -11.09
CA GLY A 33 -4.25 -6.02 -11.32
C GLY A 33 -3.74 -7.20 -12.15
N ASP A 34 -2.68 -6.93 -12.91
CA ASP A 34 -1.99 -7.87 -13.81
C ASP A 34 -0.67 -8.39 -13.21
N GLY A 35 -0.52 -8.25 -11.88
CA GLY A 35 0.68 -8.57 -11.14
C GLY A 35 0.81 -10.06 -10.79
N SER A 36 1.93 -10.42 -10.16
CA SER A 36 2.13 -11.76 -9.62
C SER A 36 1.20 -12.04 -8.43
N GLU A 37 1.03 -13.32 -8.11
CA GLU A 37 0.29 -13.74 -6.92
C GLU A 37 0.88 -13.07 -5.66
N PRO A 38 0.04 -12.62 -4.70
CA PRO A 38 0.53 -11.86 -3.55
C PRO A 38 1.55 -12.65 -2.73
N ASP A 39 2.82 -12.29 -2.87
CA ASP A 39 3.92 -12.85 -2.10
C ASP A 39 3.88 -12.35 -0.65
N ALA A 40 4.30 -13.19 0.31
CA ALA A 40 4.31 -12.88 1.74
C ALA A 40 5.18 -11.66 2.11
N THR A 41 6.04 -11.22 1.19
CA THR A 41 6.89 -10.03 1.35
C THR A 41 6.17 -8.71 1.04
N LEU A 42 5.02 -8.72 0.36
CA LEU A 42 4.23 -7.53 0.02
C LEU A 42 3.81 -6.67 1.21
N PRO A 43 3.21 -7.21 2.29
CA PRO A 43 2.81 -6.38 3.44
C PRO A 43 4.02 -5.70 4.08
N ARG A 44 5.17 -6.37 4.12
CA ARG A 44 6.42 -5.79 4.66
C ARG A 44 6.94 -4.65 3.78
N ARG A 45 6.92 -4.78 2.46
CA ARG A 45 7.33 -3.72 1.53
C ARG A 45 6.40 -2.51 1.61
N LEU A 46 5.09 -2.74 1.69
CA LEU A 46 4.10 -1.67 1.83
C LEU A 46 4.28 -0.92 3.14
N LEU A 47 4.45 -1.64 4.26
CA LEU A 47 4.73 -1.05 5.56
C LEU A 47 6.01 -0.21 5.53
N HIS A 48 7.07 -0.71 4.89
CA HIS A 48 8.33 0.03 4.78
C HIS A 48 8.18 1.34 4.00
N ARG A 49 7.40 1.34 2.91
CA ARG A 49 7.08 2.56 2.14
C ARG A 49 6.26 3.55 2.97
N LEU A 50 5.24 3.07 3.68
CA LEU A 50 4.42 3.90 4.56
C LEU A 50 5.24 4.53 5.68
N LEU A 51 6.14 3.76 6.30
CA LEU A 51 7.05 4.27 7.31
C LEU A 51 7.99 5.32 6.72
N LEU A 52 8.60 5.09 5.56
CA LEU A 52 9.46 6.09 4.89
C LEU A 52 8.72 7.41 4.64
N ILE A 53 7.48 7.34 4.13
CA ILE A 53 6.66 8.53 3.92
C ILE A 53 6.36 9.23 5.25
N GLY A 54 5.98 8.47 6.28
CA GLY A 54 5.71 8.99 7.61
C GLY A 54 6.92 9.71 8.21
N TRP A 55 8.10 9.07 8.18
CA TRP A 55 9.35 9.67 8.65
C TRP A 55 9.75 10.89 7.84
N GLY A 56 9.53 10.89 6.52
CA GLY A 56 9.76 12.05 5.66
C GLY A 56 8.90 13.25 6.06
N TRP A 57 7.60 13.04 6.29
CA TRP A 57 6.69 14.09 6.76
C TRP A 57 7.04 14.59 8.16
N LEU A 58 7.46 13.69 9.06
CA LEU A 58 7.88 14.04 10.42
C LEU A 58 9.15 14.91 10.39
N GLY A 59 10.14 14.55 9.57
CA GLY A 59 11.33 15.35 9.35
C GLY A 59 11.02 16.72 8.74
N LEU A 60 10.14 16.77 7.73
CA LEU A 60 9.69 18.02 7.12
C LEU A 60 8.98 18.92 8.15
N SER A 61 8.07 18.36 8.94
CA SER A 61 7.40 19.04 10.04
C SER A 61 8.41 19.64 11.01
N LEU A 62 9.40 18.85 11.44
CA LEU A 62 10.43 19.31 12.36
C LEU A 62 11.23 20.49 11.79
N ILE A 63 11.66 20.40 10.52
CA ILE A 63 12.38 21.47 9.84
C ILE A 63 11.55 22.75 9.78
N LEU A 64 10.27 22.64 9.40
CA LEU A 64 9.36 23.78 9.35
C LEU A 64 9.16 24.42 10.72
N THR A 65 9.01 23.61 11.77
CA THR A 65 8.91 24.11 13.15
C THR A 65 10.20 24.82 13.58
N LEU A 66 11.37 24.27 13.22
CA LEU A 66 12.66 24.88 13.54
C LEU A 66 12.84 26.21 12.80
N MET A 67 12.53 26.27 11.51
CA MET A 67 12.55 27.51 10.72
C MET A 67 11.62 28.56 11.31
N ALA A 68 10.42 28.17 11.72
CA ALA A 68 9.47 29.08 12.37
C ALA A 68 10.00 29.62 13.71
N LEU A 69 10.76 28.82 14.46
CA LEU A 69 11.36 29.23 15.74
C LEU A 69 12.60 30.12 15.56
N THR A 70 13.36 29.96 14.48
CA THR A 70 14.59 30.73 14.22
C THR A 70 14.36 32.02 13.45
N HIS A 71 13.22 32.14 12.75
CA HIS A 71 12.87 33.32 11.95
C HIS A 71 11.63 34.08 12.49
N GLY A 72 11.06 33.65 13.61
CA GLY A 72 10.07 34.40 14.39
C GLY A 72 10.69 35.05 15.61
#